data_AF-A0A2X0IAC0-F1
#
_entry.id   AF-A0A2X0IAC0-F1
#
_cell.length_a   1.000
_cell.length_b   1.000
_cell.length_c   1.000
_cell.angle_alpha   90.00
_cell.angle_beta   90.00
_cell.angle_gamma   90.00
#
_symmetry.space_group_name_H-M   'P 1'
#
loop_
_entity.id
_entity.type
_entity.pdbx_description
1 polymer ?
#
loop_
_entity_poly.entity_id
_entity_poly.type
_entity_poly.pdbx_seq_one_letter_code
_entity_poly.pdbx_strand_id
1 'polypeptide(L)'
;MEPMETPAGRAGEDLGALLRRVLTENPGLTQKRIAEAAGIPYATLNAWVTGRRGTGGRIAADDLRALADALPAAYPAARVFAAAGRRTPADLDAEREARLLEIYRDLDSDQQRALVEMARALARLPRARRAG
;
A
#
# COMPACT_ATOMS: atom_id res chain seq x y z
N MET A 1 -0.81 31.36 7.44
CA MET A 1 -0.21 30.04 7.12
C MET A 1 -1.36 29.06 7.21
N GLU A 2 -2.00 28.79 6.08
CA GLU A 2 -3.20 27.95 6.04
C GLU A 2 -2.79 26.49 6.29
N PRO A 3 -3.54 25.74 7.12
CA PRO A 3 -3.28 24.33 7.32
C PRO A 3 -3.55 23.61 5.99
N MET A 4 -2.49 23.09 5.39
CA MET A 4 -2.53 22.19 4.26
C MET A 4 -3.29 20.93 4.69
N GLU A 5 -4.59 20.90 4.42
CA GLU A 5 -5.40 19.69 4.53
C GLU A 5 -4.76 18.65 3.62
N THR A 6 -4.00 17.73 4.21
CA THR A 6 -3.69 16.46 3.56
C THR A 6 -5.05 15.83 3.27
N PRO A 7 -5.46 15.61 2.00
CA PRO A 7 -6.75 15.03 1.74
C PRO A 7 -6.66 13.56 2.14
N ALA A 8 -6.97 13.27 3.39
CA ALA A 8 -7.44 11.97 3.82
C ALA A 8 -8.51 11.58 2.81
N GLY A 9 -8.28 10.48 2.08
CA GLY A 9 -9.16 10.05 1.00
C GLY A 9 -10.61 10.10 1.46
N ARG A 10 -11.47 10.74 0.65
CA ARG A 10 -12.90 10.82 0.94
C ARG A 10 -13.38 9.40 1.26
N ALA A 11 -13.96 9.23 2.45
CA ALA A 11 -14.43 7.93 2.91
C ALA A 11 -15.31 7.27 1.83
N GLY A 12 -14.89 6.10 1.33
CA GLY A 12 -15.64 5.33 0.31
C GLY A 12 -15.09 5.36 -1.13
N GLU A 13 -13.96 6.01 -1.40
CA GLU A 13 -13.32 5.92 -2.73
C GLU A 13 -12.73 4.51 -2.98
N ASP A 14 -13.13 3.85 -4.06
CA ASP A 14 -12.50 2.60 -4.51
C ASP A 14 -11.20 2.85 -5.31
N LEU A 15 -10.35 1.83 -5.43
CA LEU A 15 -9.05 1.94 -6.10
C LEU A 15 -9.17 2.43 -7.54
N GLY A 16 -10.22 2.03 -8.26
CA GLY A 16 -10.44 2.47 -9.64
C GLY A 16 -10.78 3.96 -9.71
N ALA A 17 -11.64 4.44 -8.80
CA ALA A 17 -11.97 5.86 -8.66
C ALA A 17 -10.74 6.69 -8.30
N LEU A 18 -9.91 6.22 -7.36
CA LEU A 18 -8.65 6.88 -7.00
C LEU A 18 -7.73 7.01 -8.22
N LEU A 19 -7.51 5.93 -8.97
CA LEU A 19 -6.60 5.94 -10.11
C LEU A 19 -7.11 6.80 -11.25
N ARG A 20 -8.43 6.82 -11.51
CA ARG A 20 -9.02 7.75 -12.50
C ARG A 20 -8.79 9.20 -12.09
N ARG A 21 -8.94 9.52 -10.79
CA ARG A 21 -8.69 10.87 -10.30
C ARG A 21 -7.23 11.27 -10.48
N VAL A 22 -6.28 10.38 -10.15
CA VAL A 22 -4.85 10.64 -10.40
C VAL A 22 -4.61 11.04 -11.85
N LEU A 23 -5.15 10.26 -12.80
CA LEU A 23 -4.96 10.50 -14.23
C LEU A 23 -5.59 11.82 -14.69
N THR A 24 -6.77 12.18 -14.17
CA THR A 24 -7.44 13.45 -14.47
C THR A 24 -6.67 14.64 -13.91
N GLU A 25 -6.19 14.56 -12.67
CA GLU A 25 -5.47 15.65 -11.99
C GLU A 25 -4.04 15.82 -12.50
N ASN A 26 -3.48 14.81 -13.19
CA ASN A 26 -2.10 14.82 -13.68
C ASN A 26 -2.07 14.51 -15.19
N PRO A 27 -2.32 15.50 -16.08
CA PRO A 27 -2.43 15.29 -17.52
C PRO A 27 -1.17 14.71 -18.20
N GLY A 28 -0.01 14.86 -17.58
CA GLY A 28 1.26 14.27 -18.05
C GLY A 28 1.50 12.82 -17.63
N LEU A 29 0.64 12.28 -16.76
CA LEU A 29 0.75 10.92 -16.24
C LEU A 29 -0.24 10.01 -16.98
N THR A 30 0.26 8.87 -17.46
CA THR A 30 -0.56 7.89 -18.20
C THR A 30 -0.53 6.56 -17.46
N GLN A 31 -1.56 5.73 -17.68
CA GLN A 31 -1.58 4.36 -17.13
C GLN A 31 -0.32 3.58 -17.55
N LYS A 32 0.17 3.77 -18.78
CA LYS A 32 1.41 3.13 -19.24
C LYS A 32 2.61 3.54 -18.39
N ARG A 33 2.79 4.84 -18.12
CA ARG A 33 3.90 5.34 -17.31
C ARG A 33 3.80 4.87 -15.86
N ILE A 34 2.61 4.84 -15.29
CA ILE A 34 2.38 4.33 -13.92
C ILE A 34 2.72 2.83 -13.87
N ALA A 35 2.26 2.04 -14.84
CA ALA A 35 2.53 0.61 -14.92
C ALA A 35 4.04 0.31 -15.03
N GLU A 36 4.74 1.04 -15.90
CA GLU A 36 6.19 0.94 -16.07
C GLU A 36 6.95 1.33 -14.78
N ALA A 37 6.59 2.45 -14.16
CA ALA A 37 7.23 2.93 -12.94
C ALA A 37 6.99 1.99 -11.74
N ALA A 38 5.79 1.43 -11.63
CA ALA A 38 5.43 0.49 -10.56
C ALA A 38 5.91 -0.94 -10.83
N GLY A 39 6.42 -1.25 -12.04
CA GLY A 39 6.77 -2.62 -12.44
C GLY A 39 5.56 -3.57 -12.56
N ILE A 40 4.35 -3.02 -12.74
CA ILE A 40 3.09 -3.76 -12.79
C ILE A 40 2.66 -3.92 -14.25
N PRO A 41 2.19 -5.09 -14.70
CA PRO A 41 1.70 -5.24 -16.07
C PRO A 41 0.59 -4.24 -16.39
N TYR A 42 0.67 -3.56 -17.54
CA TYR A 42 -0.33 -2.58 -17.97
C TYR A 42 -1.77 -3.13 -17.93
N ALA A 43 -1.96 -4.39 -18.34
CA ALA A 43 -3.25 -5.05 -18.30
C ALA A 43 -3.83 -5.19 -16.88
N THR A 44 -2.96 -5.37 -15.88
CA THR A 44 -3.33 -5.42 -14.46
C THR A 44 -3.74 -4.04 -13.97
N LEU A 45 -2.95 -3.00 -14.26
CA LEU A 45 -3.31 -1.63 -13.87
C LEU A 45 -4.61 -1.18 -14.55
N ASN A 46 -4.77 -1.44 -15.85
CA ASN A 46 -6.00 -1.12 -16.58
C ASN A 46 -7.22 -1.87 -16.00
N ALA A 47 -7.04 -3.11 -15.52
CA ALA A 47 -8.11 -3.83 -14.84
C ALA A 47 -8.51 -3.16 -13.51
N TRP A 48 -7.55 -2.64 -12.73
CA TRP A 48 -7.84 -1.88 -11.52
C TRP A 48 -8.52 -0.54 -11.83
N VAL A 49 -8.04 0.18 -12.85
CA VAL A 49 -8.63 1.46 -13.29
C VAL A 49 -10.07 1.27 -13.77
N THR A 50 -10.36 0.21 -14.53
CA THR A 50 -11.70 -0.01 -15.11
C THR A 50 -12.66 -0.74 -14.17
N GLY A 51 -12.16 -1.30 -13.07
CA GLY A 51 -12.95 -2.18 -12.20
C GLY A 51 -13.36 -3.51 -12.88
N ARG A 52 -12.91 -3.78 -14.11
CA ARG A 52 -13.18 -5.02 -14.86
C ARG A 52 -12.09 -6.06 -14.59
N ARG A 53 -12.06 -6.55 -13.36
CA ARG A 53 -11.66 -7.92 -12.98
C ARG A 53 -11.69 -7.99 -11.46
N GLY A 54 -12.47 -8.94 -10.96
CA GLY A 54 -12.33 -9.59 -9.65
C GLY A 54 -11.44 -8.89 -8.63
N THR A 55 -11.99 -7.87 -7.99
CA THR A 55 -11.59 -7.39 -6.65
C THR A 55 -11.82 -8.44 -5.54
N GLY A 56 -12.03 -9.71 -5.90
CA GLY A 56 -12.00 -10.88 -5.03
C GLY A 56 -10.62 -11.56 -4.93
N GLY A 57 -9.69 -11.26 -5.84
CA GLY A 57 -8.29 -11.65 -5.70
C GLY A 57 -7.57 -10.68 -4.76
N ARG A 58 -6.78 -11.19 -3.80
CA ARG A 58 -5.98 -10.34 -2.93
C ARG A 58 -4.90 -9.65 -3.78
N ILE A 59 -5.09 -8.36 -4.11
CA ILE A 59 -3.98 -7.52 -4.61
C ILE A 59 -2.85 -7.63 -3.59
N ALA A 60 -1.63 -7.94 -4.05
CA ALA A 60 -0.48 -8.07 -3.18
C ALA A 60 -0.15 -6.72 -2.53
N ALA A 61 0.30 -6.75 -1.27
CA ALA A 61 0.69 -5.52 -0.58
C ALA A 61 1.86 -4.83 -1.30
N ASP A 62 2.78 -5.61 -1.87
CA ASP A 62 3.94 -5.08 -2.59
C ASP A 62 3.53 -4.36 -3.87
N ASP A 63 2.53 -4.88 -4.60
CA ASP A 63 1.97 -4.20 -5.75
C ASP A 63 1.30 -2.85 -5.38
N LEU A 64 0.61 -2.80 -4.23
CA LEU A 64 0.00 -1.55 -3.75
C LEU A 64 1.05 -0.53 -3.29
N ARG A 65 2.18 -0.98 -2.74
CA ARG A 65 3.32 -0.11 -2.40
C ARG A 65 3.99 0.42 -3.65
N ALA A 66 4.37 -0.46 -4.57
CA ALA A 66 4.99 -0.08 -5.83
C ALA A 66 4.09 0.85 -6.66
N LEU A 67 2.77 0.62 -6.63
CA LEU A 67 1.80 1.54 -7.18
C LEU A 67 1.89 2.91 -6.51
N ALA A 68 1.82 2.99 -5.17
CA ALA A 68 1.89 4.25 -4.45
C ALA A 68 3.18 5.04 -4.70
N ASP A 69 4.32 4.35 -4.79
CA ASP A 69 5.63 4.94 -5.09
C ASP A 69 5.68 5.53 -6.51
N ALA A 70 4.88 4.99 -7.44
CA ALA A 70 4.76 5.48 -8.81
C ALA A 70 3.76 6.65 -8.98
N LEU A 71 2.99 6.99 -7.93
CA LEU A 71 2.03 8.10 -7.98
C LEU A 71 2.63 9.40 -7.41
N PRO A 72 2.04 10.56 -7.71
CA PRO A 72 2.43 11.82 -7.07
C PRO A 72 2.26 11.76 -5.55
N ALA A 73 3.10 12.50 -4.80
CA ALA A 73 3.12 12.49 -3.32
C ALA A 73 1.76 12.78 -2.64
N ALA A 74 0.81 13.41 -3.34
CA ALA A 74 -0.58 13.60 -2.88
C ALA A 74 -1.38 12.29 -2.75
N TYR A 75 -0.82 11.16 -3.21
CA TYR A 75 -1.40 9.83 -3.23
C TYR A 75 -0.52 8.83 -2.46
N PRO A 76 -0.36 9.01 -1.13
CA PRO A 76 0.49 8.14 -0.33
C PRO A 76 -0.04 6.71 -0.26
N ALA A 77 0.82 5.77 0.09
CA ALA A 77 0.49 4.35 0.24
C ALA A 77 -0.75 4.12 1.09
N ALA A 78 -0.89 4.82 2.22
CA ALA A 78 -2.07 4.70 3.07
C ALA A 78 -3.39 4.96 2.34
N ARG A 79 -3.42 5.92 1.41
CA ARG A 79 -4.60 6.25 0.59
C ARG A 79 -4.87 5.18 -0.47
N VAL A 80 -3.81 4.68 -1.12
CA VAL A 80 -3.90 3.61 -2.13
C VAL A 80 -4.40 2.31 -1.51
N PHE A 81 -3.87 1.93 -0.35
CA PHE A 81 -4.33 0.76 0.41
C PHE A 81 -5.78 0.91 0.86
N ALA A 82 -6.15 2.06 1.43
CA ALA A 82 -7.52 2.33 1.85
C ALA A 82 -8.50 2.21 0.68
N ALA A 83 -8.16 2.75 -0.50
CA ALA A 83 -8.97 2.66 -1.71
C ALA A 83 -9.07 1.22 -2.25
N ALA A 84 -8.04 0.39 -2.05
CA ALA A 84 -8.07 -1.03 -2.33
C ALA A 84 -8.87 -1.86 -1.30
N GLY A 85 -9.56 -1.22 -0.34
CA GLY A 85 -10.28 -1.90 0.73
C GLY A 85 -9.35 -2.62 1.72
N ARG A 86 -8.09 -2.21 1.78
CA ARG A 86 -7.08 -2.73 2.70
C ARG A 86 -6.81 -1.67 3.75
N ARG A 87 -6.80 -2.06 5.04
CA ARG A 87 -6.08 -1.25 6.03
C ARG A 87 -4.59 -1.45 5.76
N THR A 88 -3.85 -0.36 5.58
CA THR A 88 -2.40 -0.35 5.45
C THR A 88 -1.83 -1.28 6.53
N PRO A 89 -1.01 -2.28 6.18
CA PRO A 89 -0.14 -2.90 7.17
C PRO A 89 0.55 -1.75 7.89
N ALA A 90 0.30 -1.58 9.19
CA ALA A 90 0.67 -0.38 9.94
C ALA A 90 2.02 0.13 9.46
N ASP A 91 2.07 1.39 9.01
CA ASP A 91 3.27 2.02 8.45
C ASP A 91 4.46 1.71 9.36
N LEU A 92 5.26 0.72 8.97
CA LEU A 92 6.63 0.66 9.42
C LEU A 92 7.29 1.76 8.60
N ASP A 93 7.57 2.89 9.24
CA ASP A 93 8.50 3.83 8.65
C ASP A 93 9.80 3.08 8.29
N ALA A 94 10.48 3.52 7.23
CA ALA A 94 11.66 2.82 6.72
C ALA A 94 12.74 2.62 7.79
N GLU A 95 12.78 3.50 8.80
CA GLU A 95 13.68 3.41 9.94
C GLU A 95 13.34 2.22 10.85
N ARG A 96 12.06 1.99 11.17
CA ARG A 96 11.60 0.83 11.94
C ARG A 96 11.81 -0.47 11.20
N GLU A 97 11.60 -0.47 9.88
CA GLU A 97 11.88 -1.64 9.05
C GLU A 97 13.38 -1.96 9.05
N ALA A 98 14.24 -0.96 8.84
CA ALA A 98 15.69 -1.11 8.91
C ALA A 98 16.14 -1.64 10.27
N ARG A 99 15.63 -1.07 11.37
CA ARG A 99 15.95 -1.50 12.74
C ARG A 99 15.51 -2.95 13.01
N LEU A 100 14.36 -3.37 12.49
CA LEU A 100 13.90 -4.75 12.62
C LEU A 100 14.82 -5.72 11.86
N LEU A 101 15.28 -5.33 10.67
CA LEU A 101 16.20 -6.12 9.87
C LEU A 101 17.59 -6.22 10.50
N GLU A 102 18.08 -5.14 11.13
CA GLU A 102 19.32 -5.17 11.91
C GLU A 102 19.23 -6.19 13.05
N ILE A 103 18.18 -6.10 13.87
CA ILE A 103 17.95 -7.05 14.96
C ILE A 103 17.90 -8.49 14.43
N TYR A 104 17.18 -8.73 13.33
CA TYR A 104 17.08 -10.08 12.75
C TYR A 104 18.42 -10.65 12.30
N ARG A 105 19.30 -9.81 11.71
CA ARG A 105 20.62 -10.22 11.21
C ARG A 105 21.59 -10.59 12.34
N ASP A 106 21.44 -10.00 13.51
CA ASP A 106 22.27 -10.27 14.69
C ASP A 106 21.88 -11.56 15.43
N LEU A 107 20.71 -12.15 15.12
CA LEU A 107 20.24 -13.40 15.73
C LEU A 107 20.84 -14.64 15.08
N ASP A 108 21.01 -15.70 15.86
CA ASP A 108 21.35 -17.03 15.33
C ASP A 108 20.15 -17.68 14.59
N SER A 109 20.43 -18.80 13.91
CA SER A 109 19.41 -19.47 13.06
C SER A 109 18.18 -19.96 13.82
N ASP A 110 18.32 -20.38 15.08
CA ASP A 110 17.19 -20.87 15.87
C ASP A 110 16.36 -19.70 16.42
N GLN A 111 17.03 -18.63 16.84
CA GLN A 111 16.41 -17.38 17.27
C GLN A 111 15.66 -16.70 16.11
N GLN A 112 16.22 -16.68 14.90
CA GLN A 112 15.56 -16.17 13.70
C GLN A 112 14.26 -16.94 13.39
N ARG A 113 14.29 -18.28 13.45
CA ARG A 113 13.10 -19.12 13.27
C ARG A 113 12.05 -18.81 14.33
N ALA A 114 12.46 -18.70 15.59
CA ALA A 114 11.55 -18.37 16.69
C ALA A 114 10.89 -17.00 16.50
N LEU A 115 11.66 -15.98 16.08
CA LEU A 115 11.13 -14.64 15.80
C LEU A 115 10.09 -14.67 14.68
N VAL A 116 10.36 -15.40 13.59
CA VAL A 116 9.43 -15.52 12.46
C VAL A 116 8.14 -16.21 12.89
N GLU A 117 8.20 -17.29 13.67
CA GLU A 117 7.01 -17.96 14.18
C GLU A 117 6.20 -17.07 15.14
N MET A 118 6.86 -16.31 16.01
CA MET A 118 6.22 -15.33 16.87
C MET A 118 5.55 -14.22 16.05
N ALA A 119 6.23 -13.68 15.04
CA ALA A 119 5.66 -12.66 14.15
C ALA A 119 4.44 -13.19 13.38
N ARG A 120 4.49 -14.45 12.91
CA ARG A 120 3.35 -15.14 12.28
C ARG A 120 2.18 -15.31 13.23
N ALA A 121 2.44 -15.68 14.49
CA ALA A 121 1.41 -15.82 15.51
C ALA A 121 0.74 -14.46 15.81
N LEU A 122 1.53 -13.40 16.00
CA LEU A 122 1.03 -12.03 16.20
C LEU A 122 0.19 -11.55 15.01
N ALA A 123 0.60 -11.85 13.78
CA ALA A 123 -0.14 -11.46 12.57
C ALA A 123 -1.54 -12.11 12.46
N ARG A 124 -1.76 -13.25 13.12
CA ARG A 124 -3.06 -13.96 13.16
C ARG A 124 -3.99 -13.43 14.24
N LEU A 125 -3.48 -12.68 15.21
CA LEU A 125 -4.31 -12.11 16.27
C LEU A 125 -5.28 -11.06 15.72
N PRO A 126 -6.52 -11.00 16.21
CA PRO A 126 -7.45 -9.92 15.90
C PRO A 126 -6.82 -8.59 16.31
N ARG A 127 -6.61 -7.69 15.34
CA ARG A 127 -6.06 -6.37 15.64
C ARG A 127 -7.07 -5.59 16.49
N ALA A 128 -6.62 -5.08 17.64
CA ALA A 128 -7.44 -4.26 18.53
C ALA A 128 -8.05 -3.09 17.75
N ARG A 129 -9.38 -2.97 17.80
CA ARG A 129 -10.09 -1.82 17.24
C ARG A 129 -9.84 -0.65 18.19
N ARG A 130 -8.87 0.22 17.88
CA ARG A 130 -8.76 1.49 18.60
C ARG A 130 -10.05 2.27 18.36
N ALA A 131 -10.80 2.47 19.43
CA ALA A 131 -11.89 3.43 19.49
C ALA A 131 -11.29 4.78 19.89
N GLY A 132 -11.69 5.84 19.18
CA GLY A 132 -11.33 7.23 19.50
C GLY A 132 -9.99 7.64 18.94
#